data_AF-A0A5R2N0K9-F1
#
_entry.id   AF-A0A5R2N0K9-F1
#
_cell.length_a   1.000
_cell.length_b   1.000
_cell.length_c   1.000
_cell.angle_alpha   90.00
_cell.angle_beta   90.00
_cell.angle_gamma   90.00
#
_symmetry.space_group_name_H-M   'P 1'
#
loop_
_entity.id
_entity.type
_entity.pdbx_description
1 polymer ?
#
loop_
_entity_poly.entity_id
_entity_poly.type
_entity_poly.pdbx_seq_one_letter_code
_entity_poly.pdbx_strand_id
1 'polypeptide(L)' 'MIDLSILIAYIAVVFGFVFIPGPATLLTIARATSSGTRVGIATGAGIAAG' A
#
# COMPACT_ATOMS: atom_id res chain seq x y z
N MET A 1 -18.64 -2.26 21.87
CA MET A 1 -18.64 -3.49 21.04
C MET A 1 -18.84 -3.06 19.60
N ILE A 2 -17.88 -3.35 18.72
CA ILE A 2 -18.02 -3.05 17.29
C ILE A 2 -19.06 -4.00 16.72
N ASP A 3 -20.06 -3.45 16.03
CA ASP A 3 -21.06 -4.24 15.32
C ASP A 3 -20.40 -5.08 14.23
N LEU A 4 -20.78 -6.37 14.12
CA LEU A 4 -20.16 -7.30 13.17
C LEU A 4 -20.29 -6.80 11.72
N SER A 5 -21.38 -6.12 11.38
CA SER A 5 -21.61 -5.55 10.06
C SER A 5 -20.62 -4.43 9.76
N ILE A 6 -20.33 -3.57 10.75
CA ILE A 6 -19.33 -2.51 10.64
C ILE A 6 -17.92 -3.12 10.47
N LEU A 7 -17.60 -4.17 11.24
CA LEU A 7 -16.32 -4.84 11.14
C LEU A 7 -16.10 -5.47 9.76
N ILE A 8 -17.11 -6.17 9.23
CA ILE A 8 -17.04 -6.79 7.90
C ILE A 8 -16.87 -5.72 6.81
N ALA A 9 -17.65 -4.64 6.86
CA ALA A 9 -17.54 -3.54 5.90
C ALA A 9 -16.14 -2.90 5.94
N TYR A 10 -15.62 -2.65 7.14
CA TYR A 10 -14.26 -2.13 7.33
C TYR A 10 -13.21 -3.05 6.72
N ILE A 11 -13.25 -4.35 7.05
CA ILE A 11 -12.30 -5.34 6.53
C ILE A 11 -12.39 -5.38 5.00
N ALA A 12 -13.58 -5.43 4.41
CA ALA A 12 -13.76 -5.48 2.96
C ALA A 12 -13.15 -4.28 2.24
N VAL A 13 -13.36 -3.07 2.78
CA VAL A 13 -12.78 -1.83 2.22
C VAL A 13 -11.26 -1.82 2.34
N VAL A 14 -10.73 -2.14 3.52
CA VAL A 14 -9.28 -2.20 3.76
C VAL A 14 -8.62 -3.24 2.87
N PHE A 15 -9.21 -4.44 2.74
CA PHE A 15 -8.71 -5.48 1.84
C PHE A 15 -8.75 -5.04 0.37
N GLY A 16 -9.81 -4.35 -0.05
CA GLY A 16 -9.90 -3.80 -1.41
C GLY A 16 -8.76 -2.84 -1.71
N PHE A 17 -8.46 -1.92 -0.79
CA PHE A 17 -7.36 -0.97 -0.97
C PHE A 17 -5.96 -1.59 -0.89
N VAL A 18 -5.79 -2.71 -0.19
CA VAL A 18 -4.51 -3.46 -0.21
C VAL A 18 -4.19 -3.97 -1.63
N PHE A 19 -5.20 -4.34 -2.41
CA PHE A 19 -5.02 -4.86 -3.78
C PHE A 19 -5.07 -3.80 -4.87
N ILE A 20 -5.59 -2.61 -4.58
CA ILE A 20 -5.61 -1.48 -5.51
C ILE A 20 -4.36 -0.63 -5.19
N PRO A 21 -3.24 -0.82 -5.92
CA PRO A 21 -2.03 -0.08 -5.64
C PRO A 21 -2.30 1.42 -5.79
N GLY A 22 -2.16 2.15 -4.68
CA GLY A 22 -2.27 3.60 -4.68
C GLY A 22 -1.07 4.27 -5.37
N PRO A 23 -1.07 5.62 -5.48
CA PRO A 23 0.00 6.36 -6.16
C PRO A 23 1.40 6.08 -5.60
N ALA A 24 1.52 5.91 -4.28
CA ALA A 24 2.78 5.66 -3.61
C ALA A 24 3.34 4.25 -3.88
N THR A 25 2.45 3.24 -3.94
CA THR A 25 2.81 1.87 -4.34
C THR A 25 3.27 1.84 -5.80
N LEU A 26 2.54 2.54 -6.68
CA LEU A 26 2.93 2.66 -8.10
C LEU A 26 4.28 3.35 -8.26
N LEU A 27 4.55 4.41 -7.51
CA LEU A 27 5.86 5.08 -7.50
C LEU A 27 6.97 4.12 -7.05
N THR A 28 6.74 3.36 -5.97
CA THR A 28 7.70 2.38 -5.46
C THR A 28 8.01 1.32 -6.50
N ILE A 29 6.99 0.80 -7.18
CA ILE A 29 7.13 -0.16 -8.28
C ILE A 29 7.92 0.48 -9.44
N ALA A 30 7.56 1.68 -9.87
CA ALA A 30 8.25 2.39 -10.96
C ALA A 30 9.74 2.60 -10.65
N ARG A 31 10.09 2.93 -9.40
CA ARG A 31 11.48 3.10 -8.96
C ARG A 31 12.21 1.76 -8.88
N ALA A 32 11.54 0.70 -8.42
CA ALA A 32 12.10 -0.64 -8.40
C ALA A 32 12.41 -1.17 -9.81
N THR A 33 11.51 -0.91 -10.77
CA THR A 33 11.66 -1.39 -12.16
C THR A 33 12.63 -0.53 -12.98
N SER A 34 12.63 0.79 -12.79
CA SER A 34 13.48 1.70 -13.57
C SER A 34 14.88 1.92 -12.97
N SER A 35 14.99 1.96 -11.65
CA SER A 35 16.24 2.29 -10.93
C SER A 35 16.79 1.14 -10.08
N GLY A 36 16.16 -0.03 -10.16
CA GLY A 36 16.56 -1.25 -9.46
C GLY A 36 15.96 -1.40 -8.07
N THR A 37 15.98 -2.64 -7.57
CA THR A 37 15.33 -3.04 -6.32
C THR A 37 15.76 -2.22 -5.11
N ARG A 38 17.05 -1.84 -5.01
CA ARG A 38 17.57 -1.07 -3.88
C ARG A 38 16.93 0.32 -3.77
N VAL A 39 16.71 0.97 -4.91
CA VAL A 39 16.05 2.28 -4.99
C VAL A 39 14.55 2.12 -4.70
N GLY A 40 13.94 1.03 -5.18
CA GLY A 40 12.57 0.66 -4.82
C GLY A 40 12.38 0.52 -3.32
N ILE A 41 13.26 -0.24 -2.64
CA ILE A 41 13.22 -0.43 -1.18
C ILE A 41 13.38 0.91 -0.45
N ALA A 42 14.36 1.73 -0.82
CA ALA A 42 14.57 3.03 -0.19
C ALA A 42 13.37 3.97 -0.39
N THR A 43 12.76 3.97 -1.59
CA THR A 43 11.57 4.76 -1.89
C THR A 43 10.38 4.31 -1.04
N GLY A 44 10.12 3.00 -1.00
CA GLY A 44 9.03 2.43 -0.20
C GLY A 44 9.22 2.65 1.29
N ALA A 45 10.46 2.54 1.79
CA ALA A 45 10.78 2.83 3.18
C ALA A 45 10.53 4.30 3.55
N GLY A 46 10.89 5.25 2.67
CA GLY A 46 10.59 6.67 2.85
C GLY A 46 9.08 6.93 2.92
N ILE A 47 8.33 6.38 1.96
CA ILE A 47 6.85 6.48 1.94
C ILE A 47 6.22 5.90 3.22
N ALA A 48 6.72 4.76 3.70
CA ALA A 48 6.20 4.11 4.90
C ALA A 48 6.54 4.87 6.19
N ALA A 49 7.63 5.63 6.21
CA ALA A 49 8.06 6.43 7.35
C ALA A 49 7.35 7.80 7.46
N GLY A 50 6.79 8.31 6.35
CA GLY A 50 6.12 9.62 6.26
C GLY A 50 6.89 10.61 5.40
#